data_AF-A0A7C7ALN7-F1
#
_entry.id   AF-A0A7C7ALN7-F1
#
_cell.length_a   1.000
_cell.length_b   1.000
_cell.length_c   1.000
_cell.angle_alpha   90.00
_cell.angle_beta   90.00
_cell.angle_gamma   90.00
#
_symmetry.space_group_name_H-M   'P 1'
#
loop_
_entity.id
_entity.type
_entity.pdbx_description
1 polymer ?
#
loop_
_entity_poly.entity_id
_entity_poly.type
_entity_poly.pdbx_seq_one_letter_code
_entity_poly.pdbx_strand_id
1 'polypeptide(L)'
;MFEKSVKNQKKILCNKVGFTLVELVVVIAILAILSAIAIPVISGIINTSQKNTSLANAQTLEYAIKKAQADIVVNNQDTYTFDYGAATPDTVTLQEVSTANGIDNVFKNITYHNDTWTFFWDNSKGGVVVAKESSSSEDIKGDAINSNGSDLFSLCSSEKPNSAIGDVSSDKLKSP
;
A
#
# COMPACT_ATOMS: atom_id res chain seq x y z
N MET A 1 74.33 50.69 -14.26
CA MET A 1 74.16 49.99 -12.97
C MET A 1 72.72 49.53 -12.89
N PHE A 2 72.51 48.22 -12.85
CA PHE A 2 71.23 47.54 -13.01
C PHE A 2 70.36 47.66 -11.75
N GLU A 3 69.04 47.84 -11.91
CA GLU A 3 68.11 47.21 -10.98
C GLU A 3 66.83 46.75 -11.68
N LYS A 4 66.41 45.53 -11.31
CA LYS A 4 65.53 44.64 -12.06
C LYS A 4 64.06 44.82 -11.65
N SER A 5 63.21 44.69 -12.67
CA SER A 5 61.89 44.03 -12.69
C SER A 5 61.37 43.37 -11.40
N VAL A 6 60.15 43.76 -10.99
CA VAL A 6 59.20 42.85 -10.32
C VAL A 6 57.80 43.08 -10.90
N LYS A 7 57.47 42.38 -11.99
CA LYS A 7 56.07 42.18 -12.42
C LYS A 7 55.56 40.90 -11.76
N ASN A 8 54.88 41.05 -10.63
CA ASN A 8 54.24 39.94 -9.92
C ASN A 8 52.90 39.59 -10.60
N GLN A 9 52.96 38.97 -11.78
CA GLN A 9 51.80 38.37 -12.43
C GLN A 9 51.67 36.94 -11.90
N LYS A 10 50.83 36.77 -10.87
CA LYS A 10 50.41 35.47 -10.35
C LYS A 10 49.70 34.71 -11.48
N LYS A 11 50.46 33.97 -12.30
CA LYS A 11 49.89 33.01 -13.26
C LYS A 11 49.10 32.00 -12.44
N ILE A 12 47.78 32.15 -12.41
CA ILE A 12 46.89 31.05 -12.08
C ILE A 12 47.15 30.02 -13.18
N LEU A 13 48.01 29.04 -12.89
CA LEU A 13 48.18 27.85 -13.71
C LEU A 13 46.88 27.07 -13.58
N CYS A 14 45.86 27.50 -14.32
CA CYS A 14 44.67 26.72 -14.58
C CYS A 14 45.14 25.48 -15.33
N ASN A 15 45.44 24.42 -14.58
CA ASN A 15 45.54 23.08 -15.11
C ASN A 15 44.13 22.70 -15.57
N LYS A 16 43.75 23.15 -16.76
CA LYS A 16 42.48 22.78 -17.39
C LYS A 16 42.61 21.31 -17.79
N VAL A 17 42.43 20.43 -16.83
CA VAL A 17 42.08 19.03 -17.08
C VAL A 17 40.61 19.07 -17.48
N GLY A 18 40.35 19.53 -18.70
CA GLY A 18 39.02 19.57 -19.29
C GLY A 18 38.75 18.22 -19.92
N PHE A 19 37.65 17.57 -19.53
CA PHE A 19 37.07 16.48 -20.31
C PHE A 19 36.92 16.93 -21.76
N THR A 20 37.37 16.10 -22.69
CA THR A 20 37.17 16.37 -24.11
C THR A 20 35.69 16.20 -24.43
N LEU A 21 35.15 17.03 -25.33
CA LEU A 21 33.77 16.85 -25.80
C LEU A 21 33.58 15.45 -26.42
N VAL A 22 34.64 14.88 -27.00
CA VAL A 22 34.64 13.55 -27.60
C VAL A 22 34.39 12.46 -26.56
N GLU A 23 35.04 12.53 -25.38
CA GLU A 23 34.81 11.57 -24.29
C GLU A 23 33.35 11.59 -23.83
N LEU A 24 32.73 12.77 -23.75
CA LEU A 24 31.32 12.87 -23.36
C LEU A 24 30.39 12.30 -24.44
N VAL A 25 30.69 12.55 -25.72
CA VAL A 25 29.86 12.10 -26.86
C VAL A 25 29.88 10.57 -27.00
N VAL A 26 31.04 9.92 -26.80
CA VAL A 26 31.13 8.46 -26.88
C VAL A 26 30.33 7.79 -25.76
N VAL A 27 30.35 8.35 -24.55
CA VAL A 27 29.62 7.78 -23.39
C VAL A 27 28.11 7.85 -23.61
N ILE A 28 27.57 8.99 -24.02
CA ILE A 28 26.13 9.10 -24.28
C ILE A 28 25.69 8.23 -25.47
N ALA A 29 26.57 7.99 -26.45
CA ALA A 29 26.29 7.10 -27.57
C ALA A 29 26.13 5.63 -27.10
N ILE A 30 27.01 5.15 -26.22
CA ILE A 30 26.90 3.80 -25.65
C ILE A 30 25.68 3.71 -24.72
N LEU A 31 25.45 4.72 -23.86
CA LEU A 31 24.27 4.77 -22.99
C LEU A 31 22.97 4.78 -23.78
N ALA A 32 22.91 5.43 -24.95
CA ALA A 32 21.74 5.42 -25.80
C ALA A 32 21.41 4.01 -26.31
N ILE A 33 22.40 3.25 -26.75
CA ILE A 33 22.22 1.87 -27.22
C ILE A 33 21.76 0.96 -26.08
N LEU A 34 22.38 1.07 -24.90
CA LEU A 34 21.98 0.28 -23.73
C LEU A 34 20.56 0.65 -23.25
N SER A 35 20.25 1.95 -23.21
CA SER A 35 18.94 2.44 -22.75
C SER A 35 17.81 2.00 -23.67
N ALA A 36 18.05 1.91 -24.98
CA ALA A 36 17.05 1.49 -25.96
C ALA A 36 16.48 0.09 -25.65
N ILE A 37 17.31 -0.86 -25.20
CA ILE A 37 16.88 -2.22 -24.84
C ILE A 37 16.44 -2.28 -23.37
N ALA A 38 17.10 -1.52 -22.49
CA ALA A 38 16.83 -1.56 -21.06
C ALA A 38 15.44 -1.03 -20.69
N ILE A 39 14.98 0.06 -21.31
CA ILE A 39 13.71 0.72 -20.98
C ILE A 39 12.50 -0.24 -21.06
N PRO A 40 12.23 -0.94 -22.19
CA PRO A 40 11.07 -1.84 -22.27
C PRO A 40 11.16 -3.02 -21.30
N VAL A 41 12.35 -3.59 -21.10
CA VAL A 41 12.57 -4.71 -20.17
C VAL A 41 12.29 -4.29 -18.73
N ILE A 42 12.88 -3.16 -18.31
CA ILE A 42 12.70 -2.63 -16.96
C ILE A 42 11.23 -2.25 -16.72
N SER A 43 10.56 -1.68 -17.73
CA SER A 43 9.13 -1.37 -17.63
C SER A 43 8.29 -2.63 -17.35
N GLY A 44 8.52 -3.73 -18.07
CA GLY A 44 7.82 -5.00 -17.80
C GLY A 44 8.11 -5.60 -16.42
N ILE A 45 9.35 -5.48 -15.94
CA ILE A 45 9.75 -5.93 -14.60
C ILE A 45 9.05 -5.10 -13.52
N ILE A 46 9.02 -3.77 -13.65
CA ILE A 46 8.34 -2.87 -12.71
C ILE A 46 6.85 -3.23 -12.65
N ASN A 47 6.23 -3.43 -13.81
CA ASN A 47 4.81 -3.77 -13.93
C ASN A 47 4.48 -5.09 -13.20
N THR A 48 5.30 -6.11 -13.37
CA THR A 48 5.13 -7.40 -12.67
C THR A 48 5.42 -7.27 -11.17
N SER A 49 6.43 -6.50 -10.79
CA SER A 49 6.80 -6.23 -9.40
C SER A 49 5.68 -5.51 -8.65
N GLN A 50 5.05 -4.51 -9.28
CA GLN A 50 3.90 -3.81 -8.72
C GLN A 50 2.74 -4.76 -8.50
N LYS A 51 2.36 -5.57 -9.50
CA LYS A 51 1.31 -6.59 -9.36
C LYS A 51 1.58 -7.54 -8.20
N ASN A 52 2.80 -8.07 -8.09
CA ASN A 52 3.18 -8.99 -7.01
C ASN A 52 3.15 -8.31 -5.64
N THR A 53 3.55 -7.03 -5.57
CA THR A 53 3.48 -6.23 -4.34
C THR A 53 2.03 -6.02 -3.92
N SER A 54 1.11 -5.70 -4.86
CA SER A 54 -0.32 -5.60 -4.56
C SER A 54 -0.87 -6.89 -3.96
N LEU A 55 -0.47 -8.04 -4.48
CA LEU A 55 -0.92 -9.34 -3.99
C LEU A 55 -0.42 -9.63 -2.57
N ALA A 56 0.84 -9.33 -2.28
CA ALA A 56 1.39 -9.47 -0.93
C ALA A 56 0.73 -8.50 0.06
N ASN A 57 0.43 -7.28 -0.40
CA ASN A 57 -0.28 -6.27 0.39
C ASN A 57 -1.71 -6.74 0.71
N ALA A 58 -2.42 -7.31 -0.26
CA ALA A 58 -3.77 -7.86 -0.06
C ALA A 58 -3.76 -8.97 1.01
N GLN A 59 -2.78 -9.88 0.97
CA GLN A 59 -2.62 -10.92 1.99
C GLN A 59 -2.36 -10.34 3.39
N THR A 60 -1.57 -9.27 3.47
CA THR A 60 -1.28 -8.59 4.74
C THR A 60 -2.55 -7.94 5.31
N LEU A 61 -3.34 -7.28 4.46
CA LEU A 61 -4.64 -6.72 4.85
C LEU A 61 -5.62 -7.81 5.28
N GLU A 62 -5.70 -8.91 4.54
CA GLU A 62 -6.56 -10.04 4.88
C GLU A 62 -6.23 -10.63 6.25
N TYR A 63 -4.94 -10.77 6.57
CA TYR A 63 -4.50 -11.21 7.89
C TYR A 63 -4.92 -10.22 8.99
N ALA A 64 -4.76 -8.91 8.77
CA ALA A 64 -5.18 -7.89 9.72
C ALA A 64 -6.69 -7.92 9.98
N ILE A 65 -7.48 -8.13 8.93
CA ILE A 65 -8.95 -8.25 9.01
C ILE A 65 -9.35 -9.49 9.80
N LYS A 66 -8.76 -10.66 9.47
CA LYS A 66 -9.04 -11.91 10.20
C LYS A 66 -8.64 -11.83 11.66
N LYS A 67 -7.53 -11.16 11.96
CA LYS A 67 -7.13 -10.85 13.33
C LYS A 67 -8.15 -9.95 14.03
N ALA A 68 -8.59 -8.87 13.37
CA ALA A 68 -9.60 -7.97 13.92
C ALA A 68 -10.91 -8.70 14.24
N GLN A 69 -11.37 -9.58 13.34
CA GLN A 69 -12.54 -10.45 13.57
C GLN A 69 -12.34 -11.36 14.78
N ALA A 70 -11.17 -11.99 14.93
CA ALA A 70 -10.86 -12.85 16.06
C ALA A 70 -10.82 -12.07 17.39
N ASP A 71 -10.21 -10.88 17.41
CA ASP A 71 -10.08 -10.04 18.61
C ASP A 71 -11.47 -9.61 19.14
N ILE A 72 -12.42 -9.36 18.25
CA ILE A 72 -13.80 -8.97 18.57
C ILE A 72 -14.60 -10.11 19.19
N VAL A 73 -14.44 -11.34 18.68
CA VAL A 73 -15.08 -12.52 19.27
C VAL A 73 -14.62 -12.75 20.72
N VAL A 74 -13.39 -12.34 21.06
CA VAL A 74 -12.81 -12.48 22.41
C VAL A 74 -13.15 -11.29 23.34
N ASN A 75 -14.02 -10.36 22.91
CA ASN A 75 -14.46 -9.14 23.63
C ASN A 75 -13.45 -7.99 23.70
N ASN A 76 -12.42 -7.95 22.86
CA ASN A 76 -11.51 -6.81 22.79
C ASN A 76 -12.03 -5.73 21.82
N GLN A 77 -13.17 -5.12 22.15
CA GLN A 77 -13.86 -4.14 21.30
C GLN A 77 -13.17 -2.76 21.27
N ASP A 78 -12.16 -2.53 22.10
CA ASP A 78 -11.58 -1.19 22.30
C ASP A 78 -10.80 -0.66 21.08
N THR A 79 -10.52 -1.52 20.09
CA THR A 79 -9.73 -1.15 18.91
C THR A 79 -10.59 -0.62 17.75
N TYR A 80 -11.87 -1.00 17.66
CA TYR A 80 -12.75 -0.63 16.55
C TYR A 80 -14.09 -0.11 17.07
N THR A 81 -14.48 1.08 16.62
CA THR A 81 -15.76 1.68 17.00
C THR A 81 -16.86 1.23 16.03
N PHE A 82 -17.96 0.70 16.57
CA PHE A 82 -19.12 0.28 15.78
C PHE A 82 -20.27 1.27 15.91
N ASP A 83 -20.79 1.76 14.79
CA ASP A 83 -22.06 2.50 14.75
C ASP A 83 -23.22 1.52 14.54
N TYR A 84 -23.88 1.18 15.64
CA TYR A 84 -25.04 0.28 15.65
C TYR A 84 -26.31 0.92 15.06
N GLY A 85 -26.32 2.23 14.78
CA GLY A 85 -27.42 2.95 14.15
C GLY A 85 -27.29 3.12 12.63
N ALA A 86 -26.17 2.69 12.05
CA ALA A 86 -25.91 2.80 10.62
C ALA A 86 -26.75 1.84 9.76
N ALA A 87 -26.88 2.15 8.47
CA ALA A 87 -27.53 1.27 7.50
C ALA A 87 -26.86 -0.11 7.37
N THR A 88 -25.56 -0.19 7.70
CA THR A 88 -24.78 -1.43 7.82
C THR A 88 -24.09 -1.46 9.19
N PRO A 89 -24.76 -1.96 10.23
CA PRO A 89 -24.15 -2.13 11.55
C PRO A 89 -22.95 -3.08 11.49
N ASP A 90 -22.02 -2.96 12.43
CA ASP A 90 -20.88 -3.87 12.62
C ASP A 90 -19.90 -3.97 11.43
N THR A 91 -19.95 -2.99 10.52
CA THR A 91 -18.98 -2.87 9.43
C THR A 91 -17.89 -1.86 9.74
N VAL A 92 -16.66 -2.17 9.34
CA VAL A 92 -15.55 -1.20 9.25
C VAL A 92 -15.00 -1.18 7.84
N THR A 93 -14.30 -0.12 7.49
CA THR A 93 -13.58 -0.02 6.23
C THR A 93 -12.21 -0.69 6.29
N LEU A 94 -11.70 -1.12 5.14
CA LEU A 94 -10.32 -1.60 5.00
C LEU A 94 -9.27 -0.56 5.46
N GLN A 95 -9.56 0.74 5.30
CA GLN A 95 -8.69 1.84 5.74
C GLN A 95 -8.63 1.96 7.26
N GLU A 96 -9.74 1.76 7.96
CA GLU A 96 -9.76 1.77 9.43
C GLU A 96 -8.97 0.58 9.99
N VAL A 97 -9.13 -0.60 9.38
CA VAL A 97 -8.32 -1.78 9.72
C VAL A 97 -6.84 -1.53 9.44
N SER A 98 -6.47 -0.90 8.32
CA SER A 98 -5.07 -0.61 8.05
C SER A 98 -4.46 0.34 9.09
N THR A 99 -5.22 1.36 9.49
CA THR A 99 -4.77 2.40 10.42
C THR A 99 -4.60 1.83 11.83
N ALA A 100 -5.59 1.07 12.30
CA ALA A 100 -5.56 0.42 13.61
C ALA A 100 -4.39 -0.56 13.78
N ASN A 101 -3.94 -1.19 12.68
CA ASN A 101 -2.82 -2.12 12.68
C ASN A 101 -1.48 -1.48 12.25
N GLY A 102 -1.44 -0.16 11.99
CA GLY A 102 -0.23 0.55 11.58
C GLY A 102 0.32 0.15 10.20
N ILE A 103 -0.56 -0.34 9.31
CA ILE A 103 -0.22 -0.86 7.98
C ILE A 103 -0.79 0.02 6.85
N ASP A 104 -0.97 1.32 7.07
CA ASP A 104 -1.52 2.25 6.06
C ASP A 104 -0.75 2.29 4.74
N ASN A 105 0.56 2.00 4.81
CA ASN A 105 1.38 1.91 3.61
C ASN A 105 1.02 0.73 2.69
N VAL A 106 0.31 -0.25 3.22
CA VAL A 106 -0.17 -1.45 2.51
C VAL A 106 -1.48 -1.16 1.77
N PHE A 107 -2.37 -0.37 2.38
CA PHE A 107 -3.62 0.09 1.78
C PHE A 107 -3.38 1.33 0.91
N LYS A 108 -2.64 1.15 -0.18
CA LYS A 108 -2.35 2.22 -1.16
C LYS A 108 -2.70 1.76 -2.56
N ASN A 109 -3.49 2.56 -3.26
CA ASN A 109 -3.83 2.31 -4.66
C ASN A 109 -2.57 2.19 -5.51
N ILE A 110 -2.59 1.25 -6.45
CA ILE A 110 -1.46 0.98 -7.33
C ILE A 110 -1.89 1.25 -8.76
N THR A 111 -1.07 1.99 -9.51
CA THR A 111 -1.35 2.28 -10.93
C THR A 111 -0.48 1.40 -11.82
N TYR A 112 -1.13 0.60 -12.66
CA TYR A 112 -0.51 -0.35 -13.60
C TYR A 112 -1.17 -0.19 -14.97
N HIS A 113 -0.38 -0.02 -16.04
CA HIS A 113 -0.89 0.13 -17.42
C HIS A 113 -2.00 1.21 -17.57
N ASN A 114 -1.86 2.32 -16.85
CA ASN A 114 -2.82 3.44 -16.80
C ASN A 114 -4.14 3.13 -16.08
N ASP A 115 -4.28 1.94 -15.52
CA ASP A 115 -5.39 1.56 -14.66
C ASP A 115 -4.99 1.72 -13.18
N THR A 116 -5.90 2.22 -12.37
CA THR A 116 -5.74 2.22 -10.91
C THR A 116 -6.38 0.98 -10.34
N TRP A 117 -5.65 0.28 -9.49
CA TRP A 117 -6.07 -0.92 -8.79
C TRP A 117 -6.18 -0.62 -7.30
N THR A 118 -7.30 -1.01 -6.72
CA THR A 118 -7.66 -0.77 -5.33
C THR A 118 -8.01 -2.07 -4.65
N PHE A 119 -7.99 -2.06 -3.32
CA PHE A 119 -8.26 -3.23 -2.49
C PHE A 119 -9.73 -3.25 -2.10
N PHE A 120 -10.38 -4.40 -2.27
CA PHE A 120 -11.77 -4.61 -1.89
C PHE A 120 -11.88 -5.86 -1.04
N TRP A 121 -12.88 -5.91 -0.16
CA TRP A 121 -13.26 -7.15 0.50
C TRP A 121 -14.27 -7.91 -0.37
N ASP A 122 -13.94 -9.16 -0.71
CA ASP A 122 -14.87 -10.07 -1.38
C ASP A 122 -15.57 -10.95 -0.33
N ASN A 123 -16.83 -10.63 -0.06
CA ASN A 123 -17.65 -11.35 0.93
C ASN A 123 -17.87 -12.83 0.60
N SER A 124 -17.85 -13.23 -0.68
CA SER A 124 -18.10 -14.63 -1.05
C SER A 124 -16.82 -15.47 -1.05
N LYS A 125 -15.65 -14.84 -1.24
CA LYS A 125 -14.34 -15.50 -1.05
C LYS A 125 -13.83 -15.44 0.38
N GLY A 126 -14.30 -14.47 1.17
CA GLY A 126 -13.84 -14.24 2.55
C GLY A 126 -12.39 -13.73 2.60
N GLY A 127 -12.02 -12.86 1.66
CA GLY A 127 -10.66 -12.36 1.53
C GLY A 127 -10.56 -11.01 0.81
N VAL A 128 -9.36 -10.42 0.85
CA VAL A 128 -9.07 -9.15 0.18
C VAL A 128 -8.65 -9.42 -1.26
N VAL A 129 -9.32 -8.76 -2.20
CA VAL A 129 -9.02 -8.82 -3.63
C VAL A 129 -8.51 -7.46 -4.12
N VAL A 130 -7.78 -7.48 -5.23
CA VAL A 130 -7.28 -6.26 -5.89
C VAL A 130 -7.96 -6.15 -7.23
N ALA A 131 -8.76 -5.10 -7.43
CA ALA A 131 -9.55 -4.90 -8.65
C ALA A 131 -9.51 -3.42 -9.08
N LYS A 132 -9.98 -3.12 -10.30
CA LYS A 132 -9.99 -1.74 -10.82
C LYS A 132 -11.07 -0.87 -10.16
N GLU A 133 -12.19 -1.50 -9.84
CA GLU A 133 -13.36 -0.90 -9.21
C GLU A 133 -14.13 -2.00 -8.46
N SER A 134 -14.98 -1.60 -7.52
CA SER A 134 -15.78 -2.51 -6.67
C SER A 134 -16.72 -3.41 -7.47
N SER A 135 -17.13 -2.97 -8.66
CA SER A 135 -17.98 -3.67 -9.63
C SER A 135 -17.22 -4.47 -10.69
N SER A 136 -15.88 -4.53 -10.63
CA SER A 136 -15.09 -5.30 -11.59
C SER A 136 -15.53 -6.77 -11.58
N SER A 137 -15.48 -7.43 -12.73
CA SER A 137 -15.80 -8.87 -12.84
C SER A 137 -14.60 -9.77 -12.55
N GLU A 138 -13.39 -9.21 -12.57
CA GLU A 138 -12.14 -9.94 -12.38
C GLU A 138 -11.19 -9.16 -11.48
N ASP A 139 -10.34 -9.89 -10.74
CA ASP A 139 -9.24 -9.32 -9.97
C ASP A 139 -7.96 -9.15 -10.81
N ILE A 140 -6.88 -8.67 -10.17
CA ILE A 140 -5.58 -8.47 -10.81
C ILE A 140 -4.92 -9.77 -11.33
N LYS A 141 -5.40 -10.94 -10.89
CA LYS A 141 -4.96 -12.26 -11.39
C LYS A 141 -5.79 -12.72 -12.60
N GLY A 142 -6.94 -12.09 -12.87
CA GLY A 142 -7.92 -12.56 -13.83
C GLY A 142 -8.90 -13.57 -13.24
N ASP A 143 -8.90 -13.74 -11.91
CA ASP A 143 -9.85 -14.61 -11.24
C ASP A 143 -11.18 -13.87 -11.12
N ALA A 144 -12.28 -14.55 -11.46
CA ALA A 144 -13.62 -13.99 -11.33
C ALA A 144 -13.85 -13.52 -9.88
N ILE A 145 -14.25 -12.26 -9.71
CA ILE A 145 -14.71 -11.73 -8.43
C ILE A 145 -16.21 -11.53 -8.49
N ASN A 146 -16.85 -11.79 -7.37
CA ASN A 146 -18.28 -11.56 -7.24
C ASN A 146 -18.42 -10.04 -7.22
N SER A 147 -19.21 -9.46 -8.14
CA SER A 147 -19.27 -8.02 -8.47
C SER A 147 -19.77 -7.09 -7.34
N ASN A 148 -19.66 -7.52 -6.09
CA ASN A 148 -20.06 -6.87 -4.85
C ASN A 148 -18.84 -6.67 -3.94
N GLY A 149 -17.65 -6.40 -4.50
CA GLY A 149 -16.48 -6.05 -3.69
C GLY A 149 -16.79 -4.77 -2.93
N SER A 150 -16.75 -4.80 -1.60
CA SER A 150 -17.03 -3.63 -0.78
C SER A 150 -15.77 -3.22 -0.03
N ASP A 151 -15.55 -1.91 0.12
CA ASP A 151 -14.54 -1.41 1.06
C ASP A 151 -14.96 -1.65 2.51
N LEU A 152 -16.26 -1.89 2.71
CA LEU A 152 -16.89 -2.25 3.97
C LEU A 152 -16.75 -3.75 4.21
N PHE A 153 -16.31 -4.09 5.41
CA PHE A 153 -16.19 -5.45 5.91
C PHE A 153 -16.94 -5.58 7.23
N SER A 154 -17.79 -6.60 7.35
CA SER A 154 -18.48 -6.91 8.61
C SER A 154 -17.56 -7.70 9.54
N LEU A 155 -17.22 -7.11 10.69
CA LEU A 155 -16.32 -7.74 11.67
C LEU A 155 -17.00 -8.80 12.54
N CYS A 156 -18.33 -8.85 12.53
CA CYS A 156 -19.13 -9.76 13.35
C CYS A 156 -20.32 -10.30 12.55
N SER A 157 -20.49 -11.62 12.51
CA SER A 157 -21.64 -12.26 11.87
C SER A 157 -22.88 -12.16 12.76
N SER A 158 -23.60 -11.04 12.71
CA SER A 158 -24.97 -10.80 13.23
C SER A 158 -25.29 -11.11 14.72
N GLU A 159 -24.43 -11.81 15.45
CA GLU A 159 -24.58 -12.09 16.86
C GLU A 159 -23.63 -11.20 17.62
N LYS A 160 -24.19 -10.14 18.20
CA LYS A 160 -23.46 -9.19 19.03
C LYS A 160 -22.50 -9.94 19.96
N PRO A 161 -21.23 -9.56 20.04
CA PRO A 161 -20.28 -10.17 20.98
C PRO A 161 -20.76 -10.05 22.44
N ASN A 162 -21.67 -9.11 22.74
CA ASN A 162 -22.27 -8.93 24.06
C ASN A 162 -23.45 -9.86 24.41
N SER A 163 -23.91 -10.72 23.50
CA SER A 163 -25.06 -11.60 23.80
C SER A 163 -24.66 -12.91 24.49
N ALA A 164 -23.35 -13.23 24.49
CA ALA A 164 -22.81 -14.45 25.10
C ALA A 164 -22.20 -14.25 26.50
N ILE A 165 -21.96 -13.01 26.93
CA ILE A 165 -21.70 -12.71 28.34
C ILE A 165 -23.04 -12.27 28.90
N GLY A 166 -23.80 -13.24 29.40
CA GLY A 166 -25.09 -12.97 30.05
C GLY A 166 -24.94 -11.80 31.01
N ASP A 167 -25.93 -10.90 30.99
CA ASP A 167 -26.15 -9.91 32.04
C ASP A 167 -25.83 -10.60 33.38
N VAL A 168 -24.69 -10.28 33.99
CA VAL A 168 -24.50 -10.54 35.40
C VAL A 168 -25.43 -9.54 36.06
N SER A 169 -26.67 -10.01 36.17
CA SER A 169 -27.77 -9.36 36.82
C SER A 169 -27.25 -8.79 38.13
N SER A 170 -27.17 -7.46 38.19
CA SER A 170 -26.88 -6.67 39.38
C SER A 170 -27.96 -6.86 40.47
N ASP A 171 -28.92 -7.74 40.24
CA ASP A 171 -30.04 -8.12 41.11
C ASP A 171 -29.66 -9.15 42.20
N LYS A 172 -28.38 -9.57 42.28
CA LYS A 172 -27.87 -10.37 43.41
C LYS A 172 -27.41 -9.53 44.62
N LEU A 173 -27.56 -8.20 44.58
CA LEU A 173 -27.32 -7.32 45.71
C LEU A 173 -28.63 -6.71 46.23
N LYS A 174 -29.61 -7.56 46.55
CA LYS A 174 -30.69 -7.12 47.45
C LYS A 174 -31.13 -8.22 48.43
N SER A 175 -30.58 -8.07 49.65
CA SER A 175 -31.19 -8.38 50.95
C SER A 175 -31.37 -9.85 51.34
N PRO A 176 -31.62 -10.18 52.63
CA PRO A 176 -32.13 -9.33 53.73
C PRO A 176 -31.15 -8.31 54.28
#